data_AF-A0A7Y4GZV3-F1
#
_entry.id   AF-A0A7Y4GZV3-F1
#
_cell.length_a   1.000
_cell.length_b   1.000
_cell.length_c   1.000
_cell.angle_alpha   90.00
_cell.angle_beta   90.00
_cell.angle_gamma   90.00
#
_symmetry.space_group_name_H-M   'P 1'
#
loop_
_entity.id
_entity.type
_entity.pdbx_description
1 polymer ?
#
loop_
_entity_poly.entity_id
_entity_poly.type
_entity_poly.pdbx_seq_one_letter_code
_entity_poly.pdbx_strand_id
1 'polypeptide(L)'
;MALGTDELIEIERVLAAAEPDATSFSELRRRFPQLAVTRCDASDVTEQPFRSFPHFDLHLIDGCDRCVQITTDPARAIGILLATRSTGP
;
A
#
# COMPACT_ATOMS: atom_id res chain seq x y z
N MET A 1 3.61 -13.38 -7.48
CA MET A 1 3.72 -12.58 -8.72
C MET A 1 4.16 -11.19 -8.31
N ALA A 2 5.01 -10.54 -9.11
CA ALA A 2 5.35 -9.15 -8.91
C ALA A 2 4.18 -8.25 -9.28
N LEU A 3 4.05 -7.09 -8.64
CA LEU A 3 3.09 -6.06 -9.02
C LEU A 3 3.41 -5.54 -10.43
N GLY A 4 2.51 -5.81 -11.38
CA GLY A 4 2.60 -5.22 -12.71
C GLY A 4 2.39 -3.71 -12.67
N THR A 5 2.92 -2.98 -13.66
CA THR A 5 2.71 -1.53 -13.77
C THR A 5 1.24 -1.17 -13.88
N ASP A 6 0.43 -1.99 -14.57
CA ASP A 6 -1.01 -1.77 -14.73
C ASP A 6 -1.77 -1.93 -13.40
N GLU A 7 -1.45 -2.99 -12.64
CA GLU A 7 -2.00 -3.20 -11.29
C GLU A 7 -1.62 -2.04 -10.36
N LEU A 8 -0.37 -1.58 -10.42
CA LEU A 8 0.08 -0.44 -9.63
C LEU A 8 -0.70 0.85 -9.97
N ILE A 9 -0.91 1.13 -11.26
CA ILE A 9 -1.69 2.29 -11.71
C ILE A 9 -3.13 2.20 -11.21
N GLU A 10 -3.74 1.01 -11.23
CA GLU A 10 -5.10 0.81 -10.75
C GLU A 10 -5.20 0.96 -9.22
N ILE A 11 -4.24 0.41 -8.46
CA ILE A 11 -4.12 0.61 -7.01
C ILE A 11 -4.00 2.10 -6.69
N GLU A 12 -3.12 2.82 -7.39
CA GLU A 12 -2.94 4.25 -7.20
C GLU A 12 -4.21 5.05 -7.51
N ARG A 13 -5.00 4.67 -8.52
CA ARG A 13 -6.28 5.33 -8.81
C ARG A 13 -7.31 5.09 -7.71
N VAL A 14 -7.42 3.85 -7.23
CA VAL A 14 -8.34 3.52 -6.13
C VAL A 14 -7.94 4.29 -4.88
N LEU A 15 -6.65 4.34 -4.56
CA LEU A 15 -6.12 5.12 -3.45
C LEU A 15 -6.33 6.62 -3.65
N ALA A 16 -6.11 7.17 -4.85
CA ALA A 16 -6.33 8.59 -5.10
C ALA A 16 -7.78 9.05 -4.86
N ALA A 17 -8.74 8.14 -5.04
CA ALA A 17 -10.17 8.38 -4.80
C ALA A 17 -10.66 7.83 -3.46
N ALA A 18 -9.78 7.18 -2.69
CA ALA A 18 -10.12 6.56 -1.42
C ALA A 18 -10.19 7.61 -0.31
N GLU A 19 -11.22 7.50 0.52
CA GLU A 19 -11.27 8.19 1.79
C GLU A 19 -10.49 7.35 2.83
N PRO A 20 -10.10 7.91 3.99
CA PRO A 20 -9.44 7.16 5.09
C PRO A 20 -10.34 6.10 5.75
N ASP A 21 -11.38 5.65 5.07
CA ASP A 21 -12.42 4.77 5.57
C ASP A 21 -12.14 3.29 5.25
N ALA A 22 -12.81 2.39 5.98
CA ALA A 22 -12.59 0.94 5.83
C ALA A 22 -13.08 0.38 4.48
N THR A 23 -13.89 1.12 3.72
CA THR A 23 -14.49 0.64 2.47
C THR A 23 -13.45 0.59 1.36
N SER A 24 -12.60 1.62 1.26
CA SER A 24 -11.53 1.73 0.27
C SER A 24 -10.53 0.56 0.34
N PHE A 25 -10.20 0.12 1.55
CA PHE A 25 -9.34 -1.06 1.79
C PHE A 25 -10.00 -2.38 1.40
N SER A 26 -11.30 -2.49 1.67
CA SER A 26 -12.08 -3.68 1.35
C SER A 26 -12.21 -3.85 -0.17
N GLU A 27 -12.38 -2.75 -0.89
CA GLU A 27 -12.35 -2.72 -2.35
C GLU A 27 -10.99 -3.16 -2.92
N LEU A 28 -9.88 -2.65 -2.37
CA LEU A 28 -8.53 -3.09 -2.78
C LEU A 28 -8.31 -4.58 -2.57
N ARG A 29 -8.68 -5.12 -1.40
CA ARG A 29 -8.58 -6.57 -1.14
C ARG A 29 -9.49 -7.40 -2.04
N ARG A 30 -10.65 -6.86 -2.44
CA ARG A 30 -11.57 -7.54 -3.37
C ARG A 30 -11.04 -7.53 -4.80
N ARG A 31 -10.42 -6.43 -5.22
CA ARG A 31 -9.84 -6.25 -6.57
C ARG A 31 -8.54 -7.04 -6.73
N PHE A 32 -7.72 -7.08 -5.68
CA PHE A 32 -6.40 -7.72 -5.66
C PHE A 32 -6.31 -8.78 -4.54
N PRO A 33 -7.08 -9.88 -4.60
CA PRO A 33 -7.11 -10.90 -3.54
C PRO A 33 -5.77 -11.64 -3.38
N GLN A 34 -4.94 -11.61 -4.42
CA GLN A 34 -3.60 -12.19 -4.47
C GLN A 34 -2.50 -11.28 -3.87
N LEU A 35 -2.83 -10.01 -3.62
CA LEU A 35 -1.89 -9.02 -3.08
C LEU A 35 -2.02 -8.97 -1.55
N ALA A 36 -0.90 -9.04 -0.85
CA ALA A 36 -0.90 -8.78 0.58
C ALA A 36 -1.13 -7.28 0.82
N VAL A 37 -2.29 -6.92 1.39
CA VAL A 37 -2.62 -5.55 1.76
C VAL A 37 -2.57 -5.43 3.28
N THR A 38 -1.59 -4.68 3.79
CA THR A 38 -1.40 -4.43 5.23
C THR A 38 -1.73 -2.98 5.54
N ARG A 39 -2.31 -2.73 6.72
CA ARG A 39 -2.61 -1.36 7.21
C ARG A 39 -1.94 -1.14 8.56
N CYS A 40 -1.32 0.01 8.72
CA CYS A 40 -0.79 0.50 10.00
C CYS A 40 -0.92 2.02 10.06
N ASP A 41 -0.62 2.62 11.21
CA ASP A 41 -0.53 4.08 11.28
C ASP A 41 0.77 4.55 10.62
N ALA A 42 0.76 5.75 10.03
CA ALA A 42 1.98 6.34 9.48
C ALA A 42 3.08 6.56 10.53
N SER A 43 2.72 6.63 11.82
CA SER A 43 3.67 6.70 12.93
C SER A 43 4.40 5.37 13.20
N ASP A 44 3.84 4.24 12.75
CA ASP A 44 4.44 2.91 12.91
C ASP A 44 5.44 2.58 11.80
N VAL A 45 5.55 3.43 10.77
CA VAL A 45 6.43 3.24 9.61
C VAL A 45 7.43 4.37 9.56
N THR A 46 8.70 4.01 9.51
CA THR A 46 9.80 4.99 9.43
C THR A 46 10.42 5.05 8.03
N GLU A 47 10.15 4.03 7.23
CA GLU A 47 10.58 3.91 5.86
C GLU A 47 9.87 4.95 4.98
N GLN A 48 10.55 5.33 3.89
CA GLN A 48 9.97 6.30 2.97
C GLN A 48 8.81 5.66 2.20
N PRO A 49 7.69 6.38 2.02
CA PRO A 49 6.61 5.93 1.16
C PRO A 49 7.06 5.85 -0.28
N PHE A 50 6.59 4.81 -0.97
CA PHE A 50 6.70 4.74 -2.41
C PHE A 50 5.86 5.84 -3.07
N ARG A 51 4.68 6.11 -2.51
CA ARG A 51 3.83 7.23 -2.93
C ARG A 51 2.99 7.74 -1.77
N SER A 52 2.93 9.06 -1.61
CA SER A 52 2.08 9.70 -0.61
C SER A 52 0.78 10.19 -1.24
N PHE A 53 -0.33 9.93 -0.55
CA PHE A 53 -1.66 10.46 -0.84
C PHE A 53 -2.13 11.34 0.33
N PRO A 54 -3.22 12.11 0.18
CA PRO A 54 -3.68 13.04 1.22
C PRO A 54 -3.94 12.37 2.58
N HIS A 55 -4.44 11.12 2.56
CA HIS A 55 -4.89 10.40 3.75
C HIS A 55 -4.05 9.16 4.08
N PHE A 56 -3.21 8.70 3.16
CA PHE A 56 -2.44 7.47 3.33
C PHE A 56 -1.13 7.51 2.55
N ASP A 57 -0.16 6.80 3.08
CA ASP A 57 1.13 6.59 2.49
C ASP A 57 1.19 5.15 1.97
N LEU A 58 1.49 5.00 0.67
CA LEU A 58 1.66 3.71 0.01
C LEU A 58 3.12 3.29 0.08
N HIS A 59 3.35 2.13 0.67
CA HIS A 59 4.62 1.47 0.72
C HIS A 59 4.52 0.11 0.01
N LEU A 60 5.57 -0.30 -0.67
CA LEU A 60 5.61 -1.61 -1.32
C LEU A 60 6.34 -2.59 -0.40
N ILE A 61 5.81 -3.79 -0.25
CA ILE A 61 6.42 -4.83 0.58
C ILE A 61 7.10 -5.85 -0.35
N ASP A 62 8.40 -6.01 -0.17
CA ASP A 62 9.14 -7.16 -0.67
C ASP A 62 9.08 -8.29 0.37
N GLY A 63 8.75 -9.50 -0.10
CA GLY A 63 8.78 -10.71 0.71
C GLY A 63 9.56 -11.81 0.02
N CYS A 64 10.60 -11.42 -0.73
CA CYS A 64 11.63 -12.33 -1.23
C CYS A 64 12.38 -13.05 -0.09
N ASP A 65 12.28 -12.58 1.16
CA ASP A 65 12.99 -13.11 2.32
C ASP A 65 12.11 -13.40 3.56
N ARG A 66 12.70 -14.04 4.58
CA ARG A 66 12.04 -14.40 5.86
C ARG A 66 11.48 -13.22 6.65
N CYS A 67 11.92 -12.00 6.35
CA CYS A 67 11.40 -10.77 6.94
C CYS A 67 10.80 -9.91 5.83
N VAL A 68 9.58 -9.40 6.06
CA VAL A 68 8.97 -8.39 5.18
C VAL A 68 9.83 -7.12 5.19
N GLN A 69 10.18 -6.61 4.02
CA GLN A 69 10.93 -5.36 3.88
C GLN A 69 10.17 -4.37 3.02
N ILE A 70 10.25 -3.08 3.35
CA ILE A 70 9.70 -2.04 2.47
C ILE A 70 10.68 -1.81 1.31
N THR A 71 10.16 -1.85 0.10
CA THR A 71 10.90 -1.62 -1.15
C THR A 71 10.29 -0.45 -1.91
N THR A 72 11.08 0.15 -2.80
CA THR A 72 10.62 1.12 -3.79
C THR A 72 10.50 0.51 -5.19
N ASP A 73 10.81 -0.79 -5.32
CA ASP A 73 10.76 -1.51 -6.59
C ASP A 73 9.47 -2.34 -6.69
N PRO A 74 8.51 -1.94 -7.55
CA PRO A 74 7.28 -2.70 -7.76
C PRO A 74 7.51 -4.06 -8.40
N ALA A 75 8.60 -4.25 -9.15
CA ALA A 75 8.94 -5.55 -9.74
C ALA A 75 9.34 -6.59 -8.69
N ARG A 76 9.70 -6.14 -7.48
CA ARG A 76 10.00 -7.01 -6.33
C ARG A 76 8.88 -7.04 -5.30
N ALA A 77 7.93 -6.12 -5.40
CA ALA A 77 6.84 -6.02 -4.46
C ALA A 77 5.88 -7.20 -4.60
N ILE A 78 5.68 -7.91 -3.48
CA ILE A 78 4.69 -8.98 -3.37
C ILE A 78 3.39 -8.50 -2.70
N GLY A 79 3.41 -7.28 -2.17
CA GLY A 79 2.32 -6.69 -1.40
C GLY A 79 2.48 -5.19 -1.24
N ILE A 80 1.49 -4.58 -0.60
CA ILE A 80 1.47 -3.16 -0.28
C ILE A 80 1.14 -2.97 1.21
N LEU A 81 1.80 -2.00 1.81
CA LEU A 81 1.50 -1.47 3.13
C LEU A 81 0.92 -0.08 2.96
N LEU A 82 -0.22 0.15 3.57
CA LEU A 82 -0.94 1.42 3.57
C LEU A 82 -0.85 1.99 4.98
N ALA A 83 0.00 3.00 5.11
CA ALA A 83 0.16 3.77 6.33
C ALA A 83 -0.94 4.84 6.36
N THR A 84 -1.94 4.70 7.23
CA THR A 84 -2.96 5.72 7.40
C THR A 84 -2.36 6.92 8.09
N ARG A 85 -2.40 8.08 7.44
CA ARG A 85 -2.02 9.33 8.06
C ARG A 85 -3.18 9.73 8.95
N SER A 86 -3.04 9.55 10.25
CA SER A 86 -3.89 10.27 11.19
C SER A 86 -3.69 11.76 10.90
N THR A 87 -4.64 12.40 10.22
CA THR A 87 -4.73 13.85 10.22
C THR A 87 -4.98 14.22 11.67
N GLY A 88 -3.91 14.54 12.39
CA GLY A 88 -4.01 14.95 13.78
C GLY A 88 -5.04 16.07 13.91
N PRO A 89 -5.80 16.11 15.02
CA PRO A 89 -6.79 17.16 15.27
C PRO A 89 -6.16 18.56 15.32
#